data_AF-A0A2N7Y1G5-F1
#
_entry.id   AF-A0A2N7Y1G5-F1
#
_cell.length_a   1.000
_cell.length_b   1.000
_cell.length_c   1.000
_cell.angle_alpha   90.00
_cell.angle_beta   90.00
_cell.angle_gamma   90.00
#
_symmetry.space_group_name_H-M   'P 1'
#
loop_
_entity.id
_entity.type
_entity.pdbx_description
1 polymer ?
#
loop_
_entity_poly.entity_id
_entity_poly.type
_entity_poly.pdbx_seq_one_letter_code
_entity_poly.pdbx_strand_id
1 'polypeptide(L)'
;MSKSFDMELFLAGVLTGSHATRQRHLRQAKLIQTEIAKRWQRETPWAWQRKHVAWFLEHRMSQRSEAARYYYLLTIRLLARRLETSWIFNL
;
A
#
# COMPACT_ATOMS: atom_id res chain seq x y z
N MET A 1 -15.76 6.62 -17.41
CA MET A 1 -15.20 6.50 -16.05
C MET A 1 -15.13 5.04 -15.69
N SER A 2 -13.94 4.44 -15.63
CA SER A 2 -13.78 3.07 -15.12
C SER A 2 -14.11 3.07 -13.61
N LYS A 3 -14.69 1.98 -13.13
CA LYS A 3 -14.95 1.77 -11.70
C LYS A 3 -13.61 1.84 -10.95
N SER A 4 -13.53 2.67 -9.90
CA SER A 4 -12.35 2.72 -9.03
C SER A 4 -12.05 1.32 -8.49
N PHE A 5 -10.77 0.94 -8.48
CA PHE A 5 -10.36 -0.38 -7.98
C PHE A 5 -10.70 -0.52 -6.50
N ASP A 6 -11.36 -1.63 -6.16
CA ASP A 6 -11.82 -1.90 -4.81
C ASP A 6 -10.68 -2.47 -3.95
N MET A 7 -10.00 -1.58 -3.23
CA MET A 7 -8.90 -1.93 -2.33
C MET A 7 -9.36 -2.79 -1.14
N GLU A 8 -10.61 -2.65 -0.71
CA GLU A 8 -11.12 -3.41 0.43
C GLU A 8 -11.35 -4.85 0.06
N LEU A 9 -12.02 -5.08 -1.07
CA LEU A 9 -12.18 -6.42 -1.64
C LEU A 9 -10.81 -7.05 -1.93
N PHE A 10 -9.87 -6.27 -2.46
CA PHE A 10 -8.51 -6.75 -2.73
C PHE A 10 -7.80 -7.24 -1.47
N LEU A 11 -7.91 -6.52 -0.35
CA LEU A 11 -7.19 -6.84 0.88
C LEU A 11 -7.97 -7.73 1.87
N ALA A 12 -9.24 -8.07 1.59
CA ALA A 12 -10.11 -8.81 2.50
C ALA A 12 -9.49 -10.11 3.02
N GLY A 13 -8.75 -10.85 2.19
CA GLY A 13 -8.10 -12.11 2.58
C GLY A 13 -6.86 -11.97 3.46
N VAL A 14 -6.29 -10.77 3.60
CA VAL A 14 -5.07 -10.51 4.41
C VAL A 14 -5.30 -9.52 5.55
N LEU A 15 -6.44 -8.82 5.58
CA LEU A 15 -6.77 -7.86 6.63
C LEU A 15 -7.27 -8.55 7.89
N THR A 16 -6.38 -8.66 8.87
CA THR A 16 -6.68 -9.20 10.19
C THR A 16 -6.69 -8.11 11.27
N GLY A 17 -7.23 -8.46 12.44
CA GLY A 17 -7.22 -7.58 13.62
C GLY A 17 -8.45 -6.67 13.75
N SER A 18 -8.35 -5.69 14.65
CA SER A 18 -9.48 -4.83 15.01
C SER A 18 -9.99 -3.99 13.83
N HIS A 19 -11.25 -3.59 13.87
CA HIS A 19 -11.86 -2.72 12.85
C HIS A 19 -11.02 -1.45 12.60
N ALA A 20 -10.57 -0.78 13.67
CA ALA A 20 -9.75 0.43 13.56
C ALA A 20 -8.40 0.17 12.86
N THR A 21 -7.78 -0.99 13.09
CA THR A 21 -6.51 -1.39 12.46
C THR A 21 -6.72 -1.69 10.97
N ARG A 22 -7.76 -2.44 10.62
CA ARG A 22 -8.12 -2.71 9.22
C ARG A 22 -8.40 -1.42 8.46
N GLN A 23 -9.16 -0.49 9.03
CA GLN A 23 -9.43 0.82 8.42
C GLN A 23 -8.17 1.66 8.21
N ARG A 24 -7.18 1.57 9.12
CA ARG A 24 -5.87 2.23 8.92
C ARG A 24 -5.17 1.68 7.69
N HIS A 25 -5.06 0.36 7.56
CA HIS A 25 -4.43 -0.28 6.42
C HIS A 25 -5.14 0.08 5.11
N LEU A 26 -6.47 0.06 5.08
CA LEU A 26 -7.25 0.45 3.91
C LEU A 26 -6.97 1.88 3.47
N ARG A 27 -6.96 2.84 4.40
CA ARG A 27 -6.64 4.25 4.09
C ARG A 27 -5.23 4.41 3.53
N GLN A 28 -4.25 3.74 4.14
CA GLN A 28 -2.87 3.81 3.68
C GLN A 28 -2.68 3.15 2.31
N ALA A 29 -3.31 1.99 2.07
CA ALA A 29 -3.25 1.29 0.79
C ALA A 29 -3.88 2.10 -0.34
N LYS A 30 -5.03 2.76 -0.08
CA LYS A 30 -5.66 3.68 -1.03
C LYS A 30 -4.75 4.86 -1.37
N LEU A 31 -4.06 5.44 -0.38
CA LEU A 31 -3.09 6.51 -0.65
C LEU A 31 -1.93 6.02 -1.52
N ILE A 32 -1.33 4.87 -1.18
CA ILE A 32 -0.25 4.27 -1.97
C ILE A 32 -0.71 4.10 -3.43
N GLN A 33 -1.93 3.58 -3.63
CA GLN A 33 -2.51 3.39 -4.94
C GLN A 33 -2.67 4.70 -5.70
N THR A 34 -3.27 5.72 -5.09
CA THR A 34 -3.46 7.02 -5.74
C THR A 34 -2.11 7.61 -6.19
N GLU A 35 -1.06 7.50 -5.38
CA GLU A 35 0.24 8.07 -5.72
C GLU A 35 0.98 7.27 -6.80
N ILE A 36 0.90 5.93 -6.76
CA ILE A 36 1.45 5.08 -7.82
C ILE A 36 0.70 5.30 -9.13
N ALA A 37 -0.63 5.37 -9.09
CA ALA A 37 -1.45 5.63 -10.27
C ALA A 37 -1.15 7.01 -10.87
N LYS A 38 -1.03 8.05 -10.03
CA LYS A 38 -0.68 9.40 -10.48
C LYS A 38 0.65 9.45 -11.24
N ARG A 39 1.65 8.67 -10.82
CA ARG A 39 2.98 8.69 -11.43
C ARG A 39 3.14 7.74 -12.62
N TRP A 40 2.61 6.53 -12.55
CA TRP A 40 2.86 5.49 -13.56
C TRP A 40 1.62 4.99 -14.29
N GLN A 41 0.44 5.57 -14.01
CA GLN A 41 -0.84 5.12 -14.57
C GLN A 41 -1.10 3.62 -14.31
N ARG A 42 -0.64 3.12 -13.16
CA ARG A 42 -0.90 1.75 -12.68
C ARG A 42 -2.05 1.78 -11.67
N GLU A 43 -3.26 1.72 -12.20
CA GLU A 43 -4.49 1.88 -11.41
C GLU A 43 -4.75 0.72 -10.43
N THR A 44 -4.25 -0.47 -10.74
CA THR A 44 -4.46 -1.68 -9.93
C THR A 44 -3.16 -2.17 -9.29
N PRO A 45 -3.20 -2.63 -8.02
CA PRO A 45 -2.07 -3.26 -7.34
C PRO A 45 -1.47 -4.47 -8.05
N TRP A 46 -2.28 -5.20 -8.83
CA TRP A 46 -1.82 -6.37 -9.60
C TRP A 46 -0.69 -6.05 -10.58
N ALA A 47 -0.62 -4.82 -11.09
CA ALA A 47 0.43 -4.38 -12.01
C ALA A 47 1.65 -3.78 -11.28
N TRP A 48 1.67 -3.78 -9.95
CA TRP A 48 2.76 -3.15 -9.21
C TRP A 48 4.03 -3.98 -9.24
N GLN A 49 5.15 -3.27 -9.19
CA GLN A 49 6.48 -3.83 -9.02
C GLN A 49 7.10 -3.22 -7.77
N ARG A 50 8.12 -3.88 -7.21
CA ARG A 50 8.83 -3.42 -6.01
C ARG A 50 9.23 -1.94 -6.08
N LYS A 51 9.68 -1.49 -7.26
CA LYS A 51 10.11 -0.10 -7.50
C LYS A 51 9.00 0.95 -7.29
N HIS A 52 7.74 0.61 -7.55
CA HIS A 52 6.63 1.56 -7.38
C HIS A 52 6.40 1.84 -5.88
N VAL A 53 6.49 0.77 -5.07
CA VAL A 53 6.33 0.84 -3.63
C VAL A 53 7.55 1.45 -2.95
N ALA A 54 8.77 1.10 -3.41
CA ALA A 54 10.02 1.71 -2.96
C ALA A 54 9.99 3.24 -3.11
N TRP A 55 9.66 3.70 -4.32
CA TRP A 55 9.55 5.12 -4.62
C TRP A 55 8.51 5.82 -3.74
N PHE A 56 7.36 5.20 -3.47
CA PHE A 56 6.37 5.79 -2.55
C PHE A 56 6.98 6.04 -1.16
N LEU A 57 7.70 5.05 -0.62
CA LEU A 57 8.37 5.19 0.66
C LEU A 57 9.41 6.32 0.64
N GLU A 58 10.27 6.35 -0.38
CA GLU A 58 11.33 7.34 -0.52
C GLU A 58 10.79 8.76 -0.73
N HIS A 59 9.73 8.94 -1.52
CA HIS A 59 9.29 10.26 -1.96
C HIS A 59 8.12 10.81 -1.17
N ARG A 60 7.26 9.94 -0.61
CA ARG A 60 6.06 10.36 0.13
C ARG A 60 6.22 10.24 1.63
N MET A 61 7.11 9.37 2.09
CA MET A 61 7.28 9.08 3.51
C MET A 61 8.62 9.57 4.09
N SER A 62 9.55 10.08 3.28
CA SER A 62 10.86 10.59 3.75
C SER A 62 10.76 11.72 4.77
N GLN A 63 9.78 12.62 4.64
CA GLN A 63 9.55 13.73 5.56
C GLN A 63 8.57 13.40 6.70
N ARG A 64 8.12 12.15 6.80
CA ARG A 64 7.19 11.71 7.85
C ARG A 64 7.96 11.14 9.03
N SER A 65 7.37 11.24 10.23
CA SER A 65 7.95 10.65 11.43
C SER A 65 8.18 9.15 11.27
N GLU A 66 9.14 8.61 12.01
CA GLU A 66 9.46 7.18 12.00
C GLU A 66 8.22 6.32 12.32
N ALA A 67 7.41 6.75 13.30
CA ALA A 67 6.16 6.10 13.63
C ALA A 67 5.17 6.05 12.45
N ALA A 68 5.04 7.13 11.68
CA ALA A 68 4.19 7.14 10.49
C ALA A 68 4.74 6.20 9.42
N ARG A 69 6.06 6.27 9.15
CA ARG A 69 6.75 5.38 8.20
C ARG A 69 6.55 3.91 8.58
N TYR A 70 6.65 3.58 9.86
CA TYR A 70 6.42 2.23 10.40
C TYR A 70 5.02 1.69 10.07
N TYR A 71 3.96 2.46 10.30
CA TYR A 71 2.61 1.99 9.95
C TYR A 71 2.41 1.81 8.45
N TYR A 72 3.01 2.66 7.61
CA TYR A 72 2.99 2.44 6.15
C TYR A 72 3.74 1.16 5.76
N LEU A 73 4.87 0.86 6.40
CA LEU A 73 5.60 -0.38 6.21
C LEU A 73 4.74 -1.61 6.52
N LEU A 74 3.98 -1.58 7.62
CA LEU A 74 3.05 -2.66 7.97
C LEU A 74 1.98 -2.87 6.89
N THR A 75 1.43 -1.79 6.33
CA THR A 75 0.50 -1.87 5.20
C THR A 75 1.16 -2.45 3.95
N ILE A 76 2.41 -2.08 3.66
CA ILE A 76 3.16 -2.61 2.51
C ILE A 76 3.43 -4.11 2.66
N ARG A 77 3.67 -4.61 3.88
CA ARG A 77 3.80 -6.05 4.12
C ARG A 77 2.51 -6.80 3.79
N LEU A 78 1.34 -6.24 4.12
CA LEU A 78 0.05 -6.82 3.73
C LEU A 78 -0.15 -6.82 2.22
N LEU A 79 0.23 -5.74 1.54
CA LEU A 79 0.21 -5.66 0.07
C LEU A 79 1.13 -6.70 -0.56
N ALA A 80 2.37 -6.82 -0.08
CA ALA A 80 3.34 -7.80 -0.58
C ALA A 80 2.83 -9.23 -0.38
N ARG A 81 2.24 -9.52 0.79
CA ARG A 81 1.57 -10.81 1.07
C ARG A 81 0.41 -11.07 0.12
N ARG A 82 -0.44 -10.06 -0.13
CA ARG A 82 -1.60 -10.22 -1.03
C ARG A 82 -1.18 -10.43 -2.49
N LEU A 83 -0.07 -9.82 -2.90
CA LEU A 83 0.51 -9.97 -4.24
C LEU A 83 1.41 -11.21 -4.36
N GLU A 84 1.61 -11.96 -3.27
CA GLU A 84 2.50 -13.14 -3.22
C GLU A 84 3.93 -12.82 -3.67
N THR A 85 4.43 -11.65 -3.26
CA THR A 85 5.77 -11.17 -3.61
C THR A 85 6.74 -11.28 -2.43
N SER A 86 8.03 -11.41 -2.75
CA SER A 86 9.13 -11.44 -1.77
C SER A 86 9.65 -10.05 -1.38
N TRP A 87 8.86 -8.99 -1.56
CA TRP A 87 9.34 -7.63 -1.33
C TRP A 87 9.57 -7.36 0.16
N ILE A 88 10.82 -7.08 0.51
CA ILE A 88 11.22 -6.65 1.84
C ILE A 88 11.63 -5.18 1.77
N PHE A 89 11.10 -4.40 2.71
CA PHE A 89 11.44 -3.00 2.94
C PHE A 89 11.84 -2.82 4.40
N ASN A 90 12.90 -2.06 4.62
CA ASN A 90 13.40 -1.69 5.95
C ASN A 90 13.19 -0.18 6.15
N LEU A 91 13.08 0.25 7.41
CA LEU A 91 12.95 1.67 7.77
C LEU A 91 14.31 2.37 7.80
#